data_AF-A0A9D8EB95-F1
#
_entry.id   AF-A0A9D8EB95-F1
#
_cell.length_a   1.000
_cell.length_b   1.000
_cell.length_c   1.000
_cell.angle_alpha   90.00
_cell.angle_beta   90.00
_cell.angle_gamma   90.00
#
_symmetry.space_group_name_H-M   'P 1'
#
loop_
_entity.id
_entity.type
_entity.pdbx_description
1 polymer ?
#
loop_
_entity_poly.entity_id
_entity_poly.type
_entity_poly.pdbx_seq_one_letter_code
_entity_poly.pdbx_strand_id
1 'polypeptide(L)'
;MTPRTHRSAALLWAVALVLLLTAAVSAEEPQGAPASGDPAKPRIVGGVEVDPPGKYPFMVGLVFASEPDAYWGQFCAGALIDPWWVLTAGHCVAFAEADRPWEVDVVVGRHNLSRGWEGERLGVADIILHPRYSDETLASDIALLRLERAATAGTPVPLATIADAGRFASGEIATVIGWGFTKGSPPGTPNWPDALREVDVPMVSNADCAAAYGSDFIPPDHICAGNLDDGGVDACFGDSGGPLFVPAEVAGGYLHVGIVSSGLDCALPGYPGIYTRTATYTAWVERVMARYPLPTCRGKTATILGSIGADTLLGTDGDDVIVARAGNDTIYGRKGDDLICAGPGNDWVDAGPGNDVVLGGAGNDRLYGGAGHDILGGEQGNDRLFGGAGHDSLFGGAGNDTVRGEAGDDLIWGNEGDDRLFGGDGRDRVDGGAGNDTVSGGAGDDVLIGGPGFDIIRGGPGIDTCFSGEDVASCEVVRLVVKQPL
;
A
#
# COMPACT_ATOMS: atom_id res chain seq x y z
N MET A 1 -61.89 47.92 12.54
CA MET A 1 -62.73 47.41 13.65
C MET A 1 -63.37 46.11 13.22
N THR A 2 -63.74 45.26 14.20
CA THR A 2 -64.50 43.98 14.07
C THR A 2 -63.91 42.83 13.22
N PRO A 3 -64.22 41.54 13.52
CA PRO A 3 -63.40 40.40 13.05
C PRO A 3 -64.20 39.17 12.53
N ARG A 4 -63.48 38.05 12.32
CA ARG A 4 -63.92 36.63 12.19
C ARG A 4 -64.48 36.13 10.84
N THR A 5 -63.76 35.17 10.26
CA THR A 5 -64.21 33.76 10.11
C THR A 5 -63.03 32.83 10.49
N HIS A 6 -63.19 31.95 11.51
CA HIS A 6 -63.33 30.48 11.42
C HIS A 6 -62.16 29.76 10.69
N ARG A 7 -61.22 29.08 11.38
CA ARG A 7 -61.27 27.77 12.12
C ARG A 7 -61.25 26.54 11.16
N SER A 8 -60.55 25.43 11.39
CA SER A 8 -60.02 24.77 12.63
C SER A 8 -58.68 24.00 12.35
N ALA A 9 -57.71 23.88 13.28
CA ALA A 9 -57.44 22.79 14.27
C ALA A 9 -56.97 21.43 13.69
N ALA A 10 -56.15 20.56 14.32
CA ALA A 10 -55.53 20.46 15.67
C ALA A 10 -54.11 19.79 15.55
N LEU A 11 -53.18 19.59 16.51
CA LEU A 11 -53.11 19.52 18.00
C LEU A 11 -53.64 18.19 18.63
N LEU A 12 -53.01 17.55 19.65
CA LEU A 12 -51.67 17.61 20.30
C LEU A 12 -51.54 16.42 21.34
N TRP A 13 -50.35 16.19 21.94
CA TRP A 13 -50.04 15.30 23.11
C TRP A 13 -50.08 13.76 22.87
N ALA A 14 -49.49 12.87 23.71
CA ALA A 14 -48.94 13.00 25.08
C ALA A 14 -47.70 12.10 25.37
N VAL A 15 -47.13 12.21 26.59
CA VAL A 15 -45.95 11.44 27.10
C VAL A 15 -46.38 10.41 28.15
N ALA A 16 -45.69 9.26 28.24
CA ALA A 16 -45.78 8.31 29.38
C ALA A 16 -44.46 7.54 29.59
N LEU A 17 -44.21 7.07 30.83
CA LEU A 17 -43.02 6.32 31.28
C LEU A 17 -43.47 5.06 32.02
N VAL A 18 -42.94 3.88 31.69
CA VAL A 18 -43.14 2.61 32.42
C VAL A 18 -41.83 1.79 32.43
N LEU A 19 -41.61 1.00 33.49
CA LEU A 19 -40.40 0.19 33.73
C LEU A 19 -40.35 -1.13 32.94
N LEU A 20 -39.12 -1.61 32.76
CA LEU A 20 -38.65 -3.01 32.74
C LEU A 20 -39.71 -4.12 32.65
N LEU A 21 -39.59 -4.94 31.60
CA LEU A 21 -39.61 -6.39 31.75
C LEU A 21 -38.59 -7.02 30.77
N THR A 22 -37.82 -8.01 31.24
CA THR A 22 -36.83 -8.71 30.41
C THR A 22 -37.48 -9.80 29.58
N ALA A 23 -37.27 -9.77 28.27
CA ALA A 23 -37.54 -10.88 27.37
C ALA A 23 -36.37 -11.04 26.40
N ALA A 24 -35.47 -11.97 26.70
CA ALA A 24 -34.38 -12.32 25.79
C ALA A 24 -34.95 -13.14 24.62
N VAL A 25 -35.17 -12.50 23.48
CA VAL A 25 -35.22 -13.21 22.21
C VAL A 25 -33.79 -13.64 21.91
N SER A 26 -33.52 -14.93 22.00
CA SER A 26 -32.31 -15.50 21.41
C SER A 26 -32.46 -15.37 19.90
N ALA A 27 -31.57 -14.61 19.27
CA ALA A 27 -31.31 -14.79 17.85
C ALA A 27 -30.52 -16.10 17.73
N GLU A 28 -31.22 -17.19 17.39
CA GLU A 28 -30.55 -18.44 17.04
C GLU A 28 -29.67 -18.21 15.81
N GLU A 29 -28.42 -18.65 15.86
CA GLU A 29 -27.56 -18.68 14.69
C GLU A 29 -28.24 -19.46 13.56
N PRO A 30 -28.19 -19.02 12.30
CA PRO A 30 -28.59 -19.84 11.17
C PRO A 30 -27.54 -20.95 10.93
N GLN A 31 -27.53 -21.97 11.80
CA GLN A 31 -26.73 -23.18 11.64
C GLN A 31 -27.25 -24.01 10.47
N GLY A 32 -26.86 -23.59 9.27
CA GLY A 32 -27.28 -24.16 8.00
C GLY A 32 -26.23 -23.93 6.93
N ALA A 33 -25.15 -24.72 6.99
CA ALA A 33 -24.17 -24.75 5.90
C ALA A 33 -24.89 -25.08 4.57
N PRO A 34 -24.70 -24.28 3.50
CA PRO A 34 -25.37 -24.53 2.23
C PRO A 34 -24.94 -25.89 1.66
N ALA A 35 -25.89 -26.63 1.08
CA ALA A 35 -25.64 -27.97 0.60
C ALA A 35 -24.57 -27.99 -0.52
N SER A 36 -23.59 -28.89 -0.39
CA SER A 36 -22.57 -29.14 -1.40
C SER A 36 -23.22 -29.54 -2.74
N GLY A 37 -23.17 -28.66 -3.74
CA GLY A 37 -23.89 -28.88 -5.01
C GLY A 37 -23.57 -27.91 -6.16
N ASP A 38 -23.34 -26.62 -5.88
CA ASP A 38 -22.77 -25.70 -6.88
C ASP A 38 -21.23 -25.78 -6.78
N PRO A 39 -20.48 -26.19 -7.83
CA PRO A 39 -19.03 -26.18 -7.79
C PRO A 39 -18.53 -24.74 -7.62
N ALA A 40 -17.63 -24.53 -6.66
CA ALA A 40 -17.10 -23.22 -6.31
C ALA A 40 -16.64 -22.44 -7.55
N LYS A 41 -17.38 -21.40 -7.92
CA LYS A 41 -17.16 -20.66 -9.16
C LYS A 41 -15.82 -19.94 -9.08
N PRO A 42 -14.95 -20.10 -10.09
CA PRO A 42 -13.59 -19.58 -10.02
C PRO A 42 -13.63 -18.06 -9.93
N ARG A 43 -12.75 -17.52 -9.08
CA ARG A 43 -12.66 -16.12 -8.69
C ARG A 43 -12.47 -15.19 -9.90
N ILE A 44 -11.37 -15.42 -10.63
CA ILE A 44 -11.20 -15.06 -12.03
C ILE A 44 -12.00 -16.04 -12.89
N VAL A 45 -12.75 -15.55 -13.88
CA VAL A 45 -13.61 -16.43 -14.70
C VAL A 45 -12.73 -17.32 -15.58
N GLY A 46 -12.99 -18.63 -15.57
CA GLY A 46 -12.22 -19.63 -16.33
C GLY A 46 -10.78 -19.87 -15.85
N GLY A 47 -10.26 -19.08 -14.92
CA GLY A 47 -8.88 -19.17 -14.43
C GLY A 47 -8.58 -20.40 -13.58
N VAL A 48 -7.30 -20.67 -13.36
CA VAL A 48 -6.76 -21.72 -12.46
C VAL A 48 -6.24 -21.10 -11.15
N GLU A 49 -5.77 -21.90 -10.21
CA GLU A 49 -4.94 -21.41 -9.09
C GLU A 49 -3.49 -21.25 -9.57
N VAL A 50 -2.79 -20.25 -9.03
CA VAL A 50 -1.36 -20.01 -9.31
C VAL A 50 -0.50 -21.07 -8.62
N ASP A 51 0.15 -21.93 -9.39
CA ASP A 51 1.07 -22.97 -8.89
C ASP A 51 2.45 -22.82 -9.56
N PRO A 52 3.56 -22.68 -8.80
CA PRO A 52 3.63 -22.56 -7.34
C PRO A 52 3.23 -21.17 -6.81
N PRO A 53 2.86 -21.06 -5.51
CA PRO A 53 2.81 -19.77 -4.83
C PRO A 53 4.11 -18.97 -5.02
N GLY A 54 3.97 -17.66 -5.23
CA GLY A 54 5.12 -16.79 -5.54
C GLY A 54 5.57 -16.77 -7.01
N LYS A 55 4.90 -17.50 -7.92
CA LYS A 55 5.13 -17.42 -9.38
C LYS A 55 5.06 -15.99 -9.94
N TYR A 56 4.26 -15.13 -9.31
CA TYR A 56 4.05 -13.73 -9.70
C TYR A 56 4.47 -12.77 -8.57
N PRO A 57 5.77 -12.58 -8.35
CA PRO A 57 6.31 -11.87 -7.19
C PRO A 57 6.10 -10.34 -7.22
N PHE A 58 5.53 -9.81 -8.30
CA PHE A 58 5.11 -8.41 -8.42
C PHE A 58 3.66 -8.16 -7.96
N MET A 59 2.87 -9.21 -7.71
CA MET A 59 1.47 -9.04 -7.30
C MET A 59 1.37 -8.40 -5.93
N VAL A 60 0.51 -7.38 -5.83
CA VAL A 60 0.12 -6.78 -4.55
C VAL A 60 -1.39 -6.69 -4.40
N GLY A 61 -1.86 -6.81 -3.16
CA GLY A 61 -3.22 -6.41 -2.77
C GLY A 61 -3.22 -4.99 -2.19
N LEU A 62 -4.27 -4.22 -2.45
CA LEU A 62 -4.53 -2.93 -1.79
C LEU A 62 -5.59 -3.14 -0.71
N VAL A 63 -5.23 -2.86 0.55
CA VAL A 63 -6.09 -3.06 1.72
C VAL A 63 -6.33 -1.75 2.47
N PHE A 64 -7.47 -1.61 3.13
CA PHE A 64 -7.70 -0.48 4.04
C PHE A 64 -6.78 -0.58 5.26
N ALA A 65 -6.02 0.47 5.56
CA ALA A 65 -5.04 0.46 6.65
C ALA A 65 -5.67 0.14 8.03
N SER A 66 -6.91 0.57 8.24
CA SER A 66 -7.68 0.37 9.48
C SER A 66 -8.36 -1.00 9.61
N GLU A 67 -8.34 -1.84 8.57
CA GLU A 67 -8.97 -3.17 8.57
C GLU A 67 -7.93 -4.28 8.78
N PRO A 68 -8.32 -5.42 9.39
CA PRO A 68 -7.45 -6.56 9.55
C PRO A 68 -7.21 -7.25 8.20
N ASP A 69 -6.00 -7.78 8.02
CA ASP A 69 -5.48 -8.31 6.76
C ASP A 69 -6.26 -9.41 6.03
N ALA A 70 -7.24 -10.02 6.68
CA ALA A 70 -8.09 -11.04 6.08
C ALA A 70 -9.05 -10.45 5.01
N TYR A 71 -9.77 -11.33 4.31
CA TYR A 71 -10.90 -11.15 3.36
C TYR A 71 -11.67 -9.81 3.24
N TRP A 72 -11.71 -8.96 4.26
CA TRP A 72 -12.47 -7.72 4.33
C TRP A 72 -11.64 -6.47 4.01
N GLY A 73 -10.34 -6.47 4.31
CA GLY A 73 -9.48 -5.31 4.10
C GLY A 73 -9.20 -5.03 2.63
N GLN A 74 -9.04 -6.07 1.80
CA GLN A 74 -8.63 -5.91 0.40
C GLN A 74 -9.78 -5.44 -0.51
N PHE A 75 -9.59 -4.30 -1.16
CA PHE A 75 -10.55 -3.69 -2.08
C PHE A 75 -10.08 -3.68 -3.55
N CYS A 76 -8.77 -3.66 -3.79
CA CYS A 76 -8.15 -3.67 -5.12
C CYS A 76 -6.88 -4.53 -5.16
N ALA A 77 -6.24 -4.58 -6.32
CA ALA A 77 -4.92 -5.13 -6.58
C ALA A 77 -3.99 -4.08 -7.22
N GLY A 78 -2.74 -4.46 -7.42
CA GLY A 78 -1.73 -3.65 -8.10
C GLY A 78 -0.53 -4.50 -8.53
N ALA A 79 0.48 -3.84 -9.07
CA ALA A 79 1.77 -4.44 -9.36
C ALA A 79 2.93 -3.60 -8.82
N LEU A 80 3.91 -4.25 -8.17
CA LEU A 80 5.19 -3.66 -7.80
C LEU A 80 6.01 -3.39 -9.07
N ILE A 81 6.41 -2.14 -9.31
CA ILE A 81 7.16 -1.72 -10.52
C ILE A 81 8.59 -1.22 -10.22
N ASP A 82 8.86 -0.93 -8.95
CA ASP A 82 10.15 -0.71 -8.30
C ASP A 82 9.94 -1.04 -6.80
N PRO A 83 10.97 -1.37 -6.00
CA PRO A 83 10.75 -1.71 -4.59
C PRO A 83 10.03 -0.63 -3.77
N TRP A 84 10.02 0.63 -4.21
CA TRP A 84 9.30 1.74 -3.56
C TRP A 84 7.98 2.12 -4.25
N TRP A 85 7.57 1.43 -5.31
CA TRP A 85 6.46 1.89 -6.17
C TRP A 85 5.52 0.77 -6.59
N VAL A 86 4.24 0.98 -6.28
CA VAL A 86 3.12 0.19 -6.81
C VAL A 86 2.38 0.97 -7.89
N LEU A 87 2.05 0.28 -8.97
CA LEU A 87 1.13 0.73 -10.01
C LEU A 87 -0.25 0.12 -9.77
N THR A 88 -1.29 0.94 -9.88
CA THR A 88 -2.70 0.53 -9.72
C THR A 88 -3.63 1.42 -10.57
N ALA A 89 -4.93 1.14 -10.55
CA ALA A 89 -5.94 1.95 -11.21
C ALA A 89 -6.22 3.24 -10.42
N GLY A 90 -6.62 4.31 -11.11
CA GLY A 90 -7.00 5.56 -10.49
C GLY A 90 -8.24 5.41 -9.60
N HIS A 91 -9.27 4.70 -10.09
CA HIS A 91 -10.52 4.48 -9.37
C HIS A 91 -10.36 3.68 -8.07
N CYS A 92 -9.28 2.89 -7.95
CA CYS A 92 -8.96 2.17 -6.72
C CYS A 92 -8.59 3.12 -5.57
N VAL A 93 -8.04 4.30 -5.87
CA VAL A 93 -7.49 5.20 -4.85
C VAL A 93 -8.03 6.63 -4.93
N ALA A 94 -8.88 6.96 -5.91
CA ALA A 94 -9.52 8.28 -6.02
C ALA A 94 -10.44 8.66 -4.84
N PHE A 95 -10.80 7.71 -3.96
CA PHE A 95 -11.49 8.00 -2.70
C PHE A 95 -10.53 8.56 -1.62
N ALA A 96 -9.26 8.18 -1.69
CA ALA A 96 -8.18 8.70 -0.87
C ALA A 96 -7.58 9.88 -1.62
N GLU A 97 -8.12 11.07 -1.36
CA GLU A 97 -7.51 12.32 -1.79
C GLU A 97 -6.04 12.37 -1.35
N ALA A 98 -5.21 13.15 -2.05
CA ALA A 98 -3.76 13.15 -1.85
C ALA A 98 -3.29 13.64 -0.45
N ASP A 99 -4.23 14.00 0.43
CA ASP A 99 -4.04 14.33 1.84
C ASP A 99 -4.33 13.16 2.80
N ARG A 100 -4.71 11.96 2.31
CA ARG A 100 -5.04 10.77 3.13
C ARG A 100 -4.40 9.46 2.64
N PRO A 101 -3.09 9.43 2.31
CA PRO A 101 -2.46 8.23 1.75
C PRO A 101 -2.40 7.05 2.75
N TRP A 102 -2.31 7.35 4.05
CA TRP A 102 -2.33 6.40 5.17
C TRP A 102 -3.60 5.54 5.30
N GLU A 103 -4.62 5.73 4.46
CA GLU A 103 -5.83 4.89 4.47
C GLU A 103 -5.69 3.64 3.59
N VAL A 104 -4.63 3.57 2.79
CA VAL A 104 -4.31 2.45 1.90
C VAL A 104 -2.98 1.83 2.30
N ASP A 105 -3.03 0.56 2.68
CA ASP A 105 -1.85 -0.30 2.78
C ASP A 105 -1.74 -1.18 1.53
N VAL A 106 -0.51 -1.50 1.17
CA VAL A 106 -0.13 -2.47 0.15
C VAL A 106 0.32 -3.75 0.84
N VAL A 107 -0.12 -4.91 0.34
CA VAL A 107 0.43 -6.21 0.74
C VAL A 107 1.09 -6.92 -0.42
N VAL A 108 2.41 -7.11 -0.34
CA VAL A 108 3.26 -7.70 -1.38
C VAL A 108 3.40 -9.22 -1.18
N GLY A 109 3.23 -10.00 -2.25
CA GLY A 109 3.56 -11.43 -2.25
C GLY A 109 2.60 -12.37 -1.49
N ARG A 110 1.42 -11.88 -1.07
CA ARG A 110 0.33 -12.71 -0.52
C ARG A 110 -0.14 -13.76 -1.53
N HIS A 111 -0.52 -14.96 -1.07
CA HIS A 111 -1.18 -15.98 -1.92
C HIS A 111 -2.66 -16.14 -1.57
N ASN A 112 -3.00 -16.32 -0.28
CA ASN A 112 -4.34 -16.67 0.20
C ASN A 112 -4.97 -15.51 1.00
N LEU A 113 -6.17 -15.04 0.63
CA LEU A 113 -6.85 -13.96 1.37
C LEU A 113 -7.35 -14.36 2.79
N SER A 114 -7.44 -15.65 3.08
CA SER A 114 -7.69 -16.15 4.45
C SER A 114 -6.50 -15.98 5.38
N ARG A 115 -5.27 -15.88 4.85
CA ARG A 115 -4.03 -15.77 5.61
C ARG A 115 -3.60 -14.31 5.67
N GLY A 116 -4.19 -13.55 6.59
CA GLY A 116 -3.83 -12.14 6.73
C GLY A 116 -2.33 -11.91 7.02
N TRP A 117 -1.69 -12.84 7.71
CA TRP A 117 -0.23 -12.81 7.97
C TRP A 117 0.64 -13.16 6.76
N GLU A 118 0.07 -13.53 5.61
CA GLU A 118 0.83 -13.91 4.42
C GLU A 118 1.04 -12.71 3.49
N GLY A 119 2.31 -12.43 3.19
CA GLY A 119 2.75 -11.24 2.45
C GLY A 119 3.37 -10.17 3.37
N GLU A 120 4.12 -9.24 2.77
CA GLU A 120 4.68 -8.07 3.47
C GLU A 120 3.69 -6.91 3.39
N ARG A 121 3.26 -6.37 4.53
CA ARG A 121 2.35 -5.23 4.61
C ARG A 121 3.14 -3.92 4.76
N LEU A 122 2.83 -2.96 3.90
CA LEU A 122 3.49 -1.65 3.77
C LEU A 122 2.39 -0.58 3.70
N GLY A 123 2.55 0.58 4.32
CA GLY A 123 1.65 1.70 4.04
C GLY A 123 2.08 2.47 2.79
N VAL A 124 1.37 3.56 2.50
CA VAL A 124 1.58 4.41 1.33
C VAL A 124 1.85 5.85 1.80
N ALA A 125 2.97 6.41 1.34
CA ALA A 125 3.39 7.78 1.64
C ALA A 125 2.81 8.82 0.66
N ASP A 126 2.64 8.47 -0.62
CA ASP A 126 1.98 9.33 -1.62
C ASP A 126 1.03 8.52 -2.49
N ILE A 127 -0.20 9.02 -2.66
CA ILE A 127 -1.13 8.57 -3.70
C ILE A 127 -1.08 9.56 -4.87
N ILE A 128 -0.39 9.15 -5.94
CA ILE A 128 -0.13 10.00 -7.12
C ILE A 128 -1.05 9.59 -8.26
N LEU A 129 -2.30 10.06 -8.16
CA LEU A 129 -3.32 9.94 -9.19
C LEU A 129 -2.91 10.71 -10.46
N HIS A 130 -3.11 10.14 -11.64
CA HIS A 130 -2.66 10.79 -12.87
C HIS A 130 -3.46 12.08 -13.18
N PRO A 131 -2.82 13.23 -13.51
CA PRO A 131 -3.48 14.54 -13.63
C PRO A 131 -4.53 14.75 -14.75
N ARG A 132 -4.94 13.69 -15.46
CA ARG A 132 -6.08 13.69 -16.40
C ARG A 132 -7.08 12.55 -16.13
N TYR A 133 -7.02 11.97 -14.92
CA TYR A 133 -7.98 10.99 -14.44
C TYR A 133 -9.41 11.58 -14.41
N SER A 134 -10.43 10.73 -14.54
CA SER A 134 -11.84 11.13 -14.55
C SER A 134 -12.75 9.98 -14.12
N ASP A 135 -13.37 10.08 -12.94
CA ASP A 135 -14.36 9.09 -12.45
C ASP A 135 -15.59 8.95 -13.38
N GLU A 136 -15.91 9.99 -14.15
CA GLU A 136 -17.04 9.96 -15.10
C GLU A 136 -16.79 9.08 -16.33
N THR A 137 -15.53 8.82 -16.68
CA THR A 137 -15.16 8.20 -17.97
C THR A 137 -14.08 7.12 -17.86
N LEU A 138 -13.43 6.99 -16.70
CA LEU A 138 -12.21 6.21 -16.48
C LEU A 138 -11.08 6.54 -17.48
N ALA A 139 -11.11 7.73 -18.10
CA ALA A 139 -10.02 8.21 -18.92
C ALA A 139 -8.76 8.37 -18.06
N SER A 140 -7.65 7.79 -18.51
CA SER A 140 -6.41 7.73 -17.73
C SER A 140 -6.59 7.21 -16.28
N ASP A 141 -7.27 6.07 -16.14
CA ASP A 141 -7.46 5.29 -14.91
C ASP A 141 -6.15 4.64 -14.40
N ILE A 142 -5.24 5.46 -13.89
CA ILE A 142 -3.91 5.05 -13.43
C ILE A 142 -3.45 5.93 -12.25
N ALA A 143 -2.91 5.26 -11.22
CA ALA A 143 -2.26 5.90 -10.07
C ALA A 143 -0.95 5.19 -9.73
N LEU A 144 -0.01 5.94 -9.16
CA LEU A 144 1.19 5.42 -8.52
C LEU A 144 1.06 5.59 -7.02
N LEU A 145 1.43 4.55 -6.28
CA LEU A 145 1.58 4.60 -4.82
C LEU A 145 3.07 4.63 -4.52
N ARG A 146 3.55 5.70 -3.88
CA ARG A 146 4.88 5.67 -3.25
C ARG A 146 4.73 4.88 -1.96
N LEU A 147 5.35 3.72 -1.89
CA LEU A 147 5.46 2.97 -0.64
C LEU A 147 6.29 3.78 0.34
N GLU A 148 5.91 3.73 1.61
CA GLU A 148 6.64 4.42 2.68
C GLU A 148 8.09 3.90 2.81
N ARG A 149 8.31 2.64 2.45
CA ARG A 149 9.62 1.98 2.46
C ARG A 149 9.79 1.02 1.29
N ALA A 150 11.03 0.60 1.07
CA ALA A 150 11.31 -0.50 0.16
C ALA A 150 10.59 -1.77 0.58
N ALA A 151 9.86 -2.40 -0.34
CA ALA A 151 9.42 -3.78 -0.23
C ALA A 151 10.64 -4.71 -0.16
N THR A 152 10.71 -5.53 0.88
CA THR A 152 11.70 -6.61 1.03
C THR A 152 11.20 -7.91 0.39
N ALA A 153 9.89 -8.07 0.27
CA ALA A 153 9.23 -9.16 -0.43
C ALA A 153 9.01 -8.84 -1.91
N GLY A 154 8.83 -9.90 -2.70
CA GLY A 154 8.47 -9.79 -4.12
C GLY A 154 9.64 -9.47 -5.06
N THR A 155 9.31 -9.06 -6.28
CA THR A 155 10.26 -8.64 -7.32
C THR A 155 9.52 -7.81 -8.36
N PRO A 156 9.96 -6.57 -8.67
CA PRO A 156 9.26 -5.69 -9.59
C PRO A 156 9.07 -6.22 -11.02
N VAL A 157 7.97 -5.83 -11.67
CA VAL A 157 7.69 -6.10 -13.09
C VAL A 157 7.96 -4.87 -13.96
N PRO A 158 8.70 -4.98 -15.09
CA PRO A 158 8.89 -3.87 -16.00
C PRO A 158 7.59 -3.54 -16.75
N LEU A 159 7.36 -2.24 -16.98
CA LEU A 159 6.25 -1.74 -17.78
C LEU A 159 6.56 -1.83 -19.28
N ALA A 160 5.53 -2.15 -20.07
CA ALA A 160 5.61 -2.03 -21.52
C ALA A 160 5.82 -0.58 -21.95
N THR A 161 6.61 -0.38 -22.99
CA THR A 161 6.92 0.95 -23.56
C THR A 161 6.19 1.17 -24.89
N ILE A 162 6.31 2.37 -25.46
CA ILE A 162 5.84 2.61 -26.84
C ILE A 162 6.63 1.80 -27.91
N ALA A 163 7.83 1.30 -27.59
CA ALA A 163 8.55 0.38 -28.47
C ALA A 163 7.93 -1.03 -28.48
N ASP A 164 7.29 -1.44 -27.38
CA ASP A 164 6.55 -2.70 -27.24
C ASP A 164 5.16 -2.66 -27.91
N ALA A 165 4.78 -1.57 -28.58
CA ALA A 165 3.48 -1.41 -29.22
C ALA A 165 3.16 -2.48 -30.29
N GLY A 166 4.17 -3.19 -30.80
CA GLY A 166 4.00 -4.35 -31.69
C GLY A 166 3.64 -5.67 -30.98
N ARG A 167 3.67 -5.72 -29.64
CA ARG A 167 3.40 -6.88 -28.77
C ARG A 167 2.00 -6.85 -28.15
N PHE A 168 1.08 -6.16 -28.83
CA PHE A 168 -0.34 -6.00 -28.47
C PHE A 168 -1.25 -6.39 -29.65
N ALA A 169 -0.83 -7.34 -30.48
CA ALA A 169 -1.59 -7.74 -31.66
C ALA A 169 -2.84 -8.55 -31.28
N SER A 170 -3.91 -8.40 -32.08
CA SER A 170 -5.18 -9.09 -31.84
C SER A 170 -4.98 -10.61 -31.87
N GLY A 171 -5.33 -11.31 -30.80
CA GLY A 171 -5.12 -12.74 -30.61
C GLY A 171 -3.78 -13.15 -29.99
N GLU A 172 -2.87 -12.22 -29.66
CA GLU A 172 -1.75 -12.54 -28.75
C GLU A 172 -2.28 -12.83 -27.34
N ILE A 173 -1.69 -13.79 -26.64
CA ILE A 173 -2.13 -14.16 -25.29
C ILE A 173 -1.46 -13.24 -24.27
N ALA A 174 -2.29 -12.54 -23.51
CA ALA A 174 -1.92 -11.92 -22.24
C ALA A 174 -2.56 -12.72 -21.09
N THR A 175 -2.08 -12.51 -19.88
CA THR A 175 -2.57 -13.22 -18.69
C THR A 175 -2.98 -12.19 -17.64
N VAL A 176 -4.08 -12.47 -16.94
CA VAL A 176 -4.60 -11.70 -15.80
C VAL A 176 -4.32 -12.48 -14.51
N ILE A 177 -3.93 -11.80 -13.45
CA ILE A 177 -3.76 -12.37 -12.10
C ILE A 177 -4.53 -11.54 -11.07
N GLY A 178 -5.03 -12.20 -10.03
CA GLY A 178 -5.66 -11.55 -8.89
C GLY A 178 -6.51 -12.48 -8.03
N TRP A 179 -7.45 -11.88 -7.31
CA TRP A 179 -8.33 -12.52 -6.34
C TRP A 179 -9.79 -12.07 -6.46
N GLY A 180 -10.21 -11.53 -7.60
CA GLY A 180 -11.57 -11.02 -7.82
C GLY A 180 -12.66 -12.08 -7.73
N PHE A 181 -13.94 -11.73 -7.92
CA PHE A 181 -15.03 -12.70 -7.75
C PHE A 181 -16.25 -12.45 -8.64
N THR A 182 -16.84 -13.52 -9.17
CA THR A 182 -18.06 -13.42 -9.99
C THR A 182 -19.24 -12.82 -9.23
N LYS A 183 -19.94 -11.91 -9.93
CA LYS A 183 -21.18 -11.24 -9.52
C LYS A 183 -22.20 -12.21 -8.91
N GLY A 184 -22.67 -11.90 -7.70
CA GLY A 184 -23.67 -12.69 -6.98
C GLY A 184 -23.27 -13.05 -5.54
N SER A 185 -21.99 -12.94 -5.21
CA SER A 185 -21.51 -12.99 -3.82
C SER A 185 -21.64 -11.62 -3.17
N PRO A 186 -22.28 -11.49 -1.97
CA PRO A 186 -22.24 -10.24 -1.22
C PRO A 186 -20.79 -9.86 -0.84
N PRO A 187 -20.43 -8.56 -0.83
CA PRO A 187 -19.17 -8.10 -0.27
C PRO A 187 -18.93 -8.69 1.12
N GLY A 188 -17.75 -9.26 1.35
CA GLY A 188 -17.37 -9.89 2.62
C GLY A 188 -17.83 -11.33 2.83
N THR A 189 -18.50 -11.99 1.87
CA THR A 189 -18.67 -13.45 1.95
C THR A 189 -17.34 -14.17 1.71
N PRO A 190 -16.88 -15.08 2.60
CA PRO A 190 -15.61 -15.80 2.43
C PRO A 190 -15.66 -16.78 1.26
N ASN A 191 -15.38 -16.27 0.07
CA ASN A 191 -15.41 -17.04 -1.18
C ASN A 191 -14.19 -17.94 -1.32
N TRP A 192 -14.46 -19.24 -1.44
CA TRP A 192 -13.47 -20.26 -1.77
C TRP A 192 -13.46 -20.54 -3.28
N PRO A 193 -12.28 -20.84 -3.87
CA PRO A 193 -10.96 -20.67 -3.28
C PRO A 193 -10.59 -19.19 -3.16
N ASP A 194 -9.74 -18.87 -2.19
CA ASP A 194 -9.23 -17.55 -1.84
C ASP A 194 -7.75 -17.34 -2.22
N ALA A 195 -7.11 -18.40 -2.71
CA ALA A 195 -5.79 -18.39 -3.31
C ALA A 195 -5.74 -17.55 -4.60
N LEU A 196 -4.56 -16.99 -4.88
CA LEU A 196 -4.23 -16.24 -6.09
C LEU A 196 -4.55 -17.06 -7.34
N ARG A 197 -5.17 -16.43 -8.35
CA ARG A 197 -5.58 -17.07 -9.59
C ARG A 197 -4.97 -16.42 -10.82
N GLU A 198 -4.89 -17.18 -11.90
CA GLU A 198 -4.46 -16.70 -13.21
C GLU A 198 -5.41 -17.19 -14.33
N VAL A 199 -5.58 -16.38 -15.38
CA VAL A 199 -6.25 -16.80 -16.62
C VAL A 199 -5.58 -16.17 -17.85
N ASP A 200 -5.49 -16.95 -18.92
CA ASP A 200 -5.06 -16.48 -20.23
C ASP A 200 -6.24 -15.86 -20.98
N VAL A 201 -6.03 -14.64 -21.49
CA VAL A 201 -7.00 -13.87 -22.29
C VAL A 201 -6.36 -13.45 -23.63
N PRO A 202 -7.08 -13.59 -24.77
CA PRO A 202 -6.61 -13.05 -26.02
C PRO A 202 -6.72 -11.53 -26.01
N MET A 203 -5.66 -10.85 -26.42
CA MET A 203 -5.65 -9.40 -26.69
C MET A 203 -6.65 -9.07 -27.81
N VAL A 204 -7.43 -8.02 -27.63
CA VAL A 204 -8.46 -7.57 -28.59
C VAL A 204 -8.03 -6.24 -29.21
N SER A 205 -8.20 -6.09 -30.53
CA SER A 205 -7.85 -4.84 -31.20
C SER A 205 -8.73 -3.68 -30.74
N ASN A 206 -8.17 -2.45 -30.71
CA ASN A 206 -8.94 -1.24 -30.40
C ASN A 206 -10.19 -1.08 -31.30
N ALA A 207 -10.17 -1.57 -32.54
CA ALA A 207 -11.30 -1.47 -33.45
C ALA A 207 -12.43 -2.47 -33.09
N ASP A 208 -12.07 -3.70 -32.71
CA ASP A 208 -13.03 -4.73 -32.33
C ASP A 208 -13.63 -4.42 -30.95
N CYS A 209 -12.84 -3.90 -30.01
CA CYS A 209 -13.36 -3.46 -28.71
C CYS A 209 -14.25 -2.21 -28.84
N ALA A 210 -13.90 -1.25 -29.71
CA ALA A 210 -14.78 -0.12 -30.04
C ALA A 210 -16.08 -0.57 -30.75
N ALA A 211 -16.10 -1.73 -31.41
CA ALA A 211 -17.32 -2.32 -31.94
C ALA A 211 -18.17 -3.04 -30.86
N ALA A 212 -17.53 -3.62 -29.83
CA ALA A 212 -18.20 -4.24 -28.68
C ALA A 212 -18.94 -3.21 -27.79
N TYR A 213 -18.26 -2.14 -27.39
CA TYR A 213 -18.79 -1.14 -26.44
C TYR A 213 -19.36 0.13 -27.11
N GLY A 214 -19.01 0.39 -28.37
CA GLY A 214 -19.22 1.68 -29.02
C GLY A 214 -18.02 2.62 -28.87
N SER A 215 -17.78 3.45 -29.88
CA SER A 215 -16.59 4.34 -29.97
C SER A 215 -16.43 5.34 -28.83
N ASP A 216 -17.54 5.68 -28.19
CA ASP A 216 -17.62 6.80 -27.24
C ASP A 216 -17.45 6.33 -25.78
N PHE A 217 -17.32 5.01 -25.56
CA PHE A 217 -17.30 4.38 -24.24
C PHE A 217 -15.90 3.87 -23.81
N ILE A 218 -14.94 3.75 -24.73
CA ILE A 218 -13.57 3.31 -24.42
C ILE A 218 -12.61 4.50 -24.57
N PRO A 219 -11.96 4.96 -23.49
CA PRO A 219 -10.96 6.02 -23.59
C PRO A 219 -9.77 5.63 -24.51
N PRO A 220 -9.22 6.55 -25.33
CA PRO A 220 -8.19 6.20 -26.33
C PRO A 220 -6.88 5.65 -25.76
N ASP A 221 -6.67 5.80 -24.45
CA ASP A 221 -5.50 5.36 -23.70
C ASP A 221 -5.62 3.93 -23.14
N HIS A 222 -6.69 3.19 -23.47
CA HIS A 222 -6.95 1.81 -23.03
C HIS A 222 -6.62 0.74 -24.09
N ILE A 223 -6.61 -0.52 -23.65
CA ILE A 223 -6.62 -1.79 -24.41
C ILE A 223 -7.78 -2.66 -23.90
N CYS A 224 -8.09 -3.73 -24.62
CA CYS A 224 -9.03 -4.76 -24.15
C CYS A 224 -8.44 -6.15 -24.33
N ALA A 225 -8.84 -7.09 -23.48
CA ALA A 225 -8.48 -8.50 -23.57
C ALA A 225 -9.63 -9.37 -23.06
N GLY A 226 -9.84 -10.54 -23.67
CA GLY A 226 -10.96 -11.44 -23.36
C GLY A 226 -11.55 -12.07 -24.62
N ASN A 227 -12.21 -13.22 -24.47
CA ASN A 227 -12.79 -13.94 -25.61
C ASN A 227 -14.08 -13.25 -26.10
N LEU A 228 -14.03 -12.67 -27.32
CA LEU A 228 -15.18 -12.02 -27.94
C LEU A 228 -16.34 -12.98 -28.26
N ASP A 229 -16.06 -14.22 -28.66
CA ASP A 229 -17.07 -15.14 -29.18
C ASP A 229 -17.82 -15.87 -28.06
N ASP A 230 -17.09 -16.53 -27.14
CA ASP A 230 -17.70 -17.35 -26.07
C ASP A 230 -17.65 -16.71 -24.68
N GLY A 231 -16.92 -15.60 -24.50
CA GLY A 231 -16.62 -15.04 -23.17
C GLY A 231 -15.87 -16.05 -22.28
N GLY A 232 -16.24 -16.12 -21.00
CA GLY A 232 -15.81 -17.17 -20.08
C GLY A 232 -14.38 -17.06 -19.52
N VAL A 233 -13.54 -16.16 -20.04
CA VAL A 233 -12.22 -15.79 -19.49
C VAL A 233 -12.06 -14.26 -19.42
N ASP A 234 -11.91 -13.72 -18.21
CA ASP A 234 -11.70 -12.27 -17.96
C ASP A 234 -11.36 -11.98 -16.47
N ALA A 235 -10.89 -10.75 -16.20
CA ALA A 235 -10.82 -10.15 -14.87
C ALA A 235 -12.22 -9.96 -14.24
N CYS A 236 -12.30 -9.74 -12.92
CA CYS A 236 -13.57 -9.55 -12.22
C CYS A 236 -13.48 -8.66 -10.97
N PHE A 237 -14.60 -8.52 -10.22
CA PHE A 237 -14.72 -7.61 -9.07
C PHE A 237 -13.65 -7.88 -8.01
N GLY A 238 -12.76 -6.93 -7.76
CA GLY A 238 -11.61 -7.08 -6.83
C GLY A 238 -10.27 -7.39 -7.50
N ASP A 239 -10.25 -7.64 -8.82
CA ASP A 239 -9.01 -7.61 -9.63
C ASP A 239 -8.66 -6.18 -10.07
N SER A 240 -9.54 -5.19 -9.85
CA SER A 240 -9.34 -3.76 -10.14
C SER A 240 -7.95 -3.28 -9.72
N GLY A 241 -7.27 -2.56 -10.61
CA GLY A 241 -5.90 -2.10 -10.41
C GLY A 241 -4.81 -3.17 -10.64
N GLY A 242 -5.17 -4.45 -10.74
CA GLY A 242 -4.23 -5.54 -10.97
C GLY A 242 -3.62 -5.56 -12.38
N PRO A 243 -2.54 -6.33 -12.60
CA PRO A 243 -1.82 -6.37 -13.86
C PRO A 243 -2.44 -7.34 -14.89
N LEU A 244 -2.59 -6.83 -16.11
CA LEU A 244 -2.57 -7.61 -17.35
C LEU A 244 -1.13 -7.57 -17.89
N PHE A 245 -0.55 -8.72 -18.21
CA PHE A 245 0.86 -8.83 -18.65
C PHE A 245 1.02 -9.84 -19.80
N VAL A 246 2.17 -9.78 -20.47
CA VAL A 246 2.61 -10.78 -21.46
C VAL A 246 3.97 -11.36 -21.07
N PRO A 247 4.33 -12.59 -21.49
CA PRO A 247 5.69 -13.11 -21.36
C PRO A 247 6.71 -12.22 -22.09
N ALA A 248 7.90 -12.02 -21.52
CA ALA A 248 8.99 -11.28 -22.14
C ALA A 248 10.04 -12.21 -22.77
N GLU A 249 10.87 -11.70 -23.70
CA GLU A 249 11.95 -12.49 -24.31
C GLU A 249 13.15 -12.74 -23.37
N VAL A 250 13.22 -12.02 -22.25
CA VAL A 250 14.13 -12.35 -21.14
C VAL A 250 13.57 -13.53 -20.35
N ALA A 251 14.39 -14.56 -20.12
CA ALA A 251 13.96 -15.82 -19.53
C ALA A 251 13.35 -15.64 -18.13
N GLY A 252 12.07 -16.00 -17.98
CA GLY A 252 11.31 -15.85 -16.73
C GLY A 252 10.78 -14.43 -16.47
N GLY A 253 11.02 -13.48 -17.38
CA GLY A 253 10.49 -12.13 -17.27
C GLY A 253 9.07 -12.00 -17.80
N TYR A 254 8.32 -11.11 -17.17
CA TYR A 254 7.00 -10.65 -17.59
C TYR A 254 7.07 -9.18 -17.99
N LEU A 255 6.17 -8.72 -18.86
CA LEU A 255 6.02 -7.32 -19.24
C LEU A 255 4.58 -6.89 -18.92
N HIS A 256 4.42 -5.94 -18.01
CA HIS A 256 3.11 -5.41 -17.63
C HIS A 256 2.56 -4.54 -18.76
N VAL A 257 1.39 -4.89 -19.32
CA VAL A 257 0.83 -4.24 -20.53
C VAL A 257 -0.42 -3.42 -20.22
N GLY A 258 -1.28 -3.87 -19.31
CA GLY A 258 -2.52 -3.19 -18.94
C GLY A 258 -2.78 -3.22 -17.44
N ILE A 259 -3.55 -2.26 -16.94
CA ILE A 259 -4.08 -2.21 -15.57
C ILE A 259 -5.57 -2.55 -15.63
N VAL A 260 -6.08 -3.47 -14.81
CA VAL A 260 -7.52 -3.80 -14.77
C VAL A 260 -8.32 -2.56 -14.39
N SER A 261 -9.15 -2.06 -15.32
CA SER A 261 -9.96 -0.85 -15.12
C SER A 261 -11.45 -1.16 -14.99
N SER A 262 -12.06 -1.73 -16.04
CA SER A 262 -13.53 -1.81 -16.12
C SER A 262 -14.04 -2.92 -17.05
N GLY A 263 -15.35 -3.15 -17.00
CA GLY A 263 -16.07 -4.15 -17.80
C GLY A 263 -17.59 -3.97 -17.66
N LEU A 264 -18.38 -4.67 -18.48
CA LEU A 264 -19.85 -4.60 -18.42
C LEU A 264 -20.44 -5.65 -17.46
N ASP A 265 -19.91 -6.86 -17.55
CA ASP A 265 -20.03 -7.95 -16.59
C ASP A 265 -18.85 -8.91 -16.83
N CYS A 266 -18.41 -9.65 -15.81
CA CYS A 266 -17.16 -10.42 -15.92
C CYS A 266 -17.26 -11.52 -17.00
N ALA A 267 -16.37 -11.47 -18.00
CA ALA A 267 -16.27 -12.46 -19.08
C ALA A 267 -17.57 -12.70 -19.87
N LEU A 268 -18.37 -11.64 -20.07
CA LEU A 268 -19.60 -11.69 -20.85
C LEU A 268 -19.30 -11.84 -22.36
N PRO A 269 -19.93 -12.78 -23.10
CA PRO A 269 -19.71 -12.92 -24.54
C PRO A 269 -19.99 -11.61 -25.29
N GLY A 270 -19.08 -11.24 -26.19
CA GLY A 270 -19.09 -9.96 -26.91
C GLY A 270 -18.51 -8.77 -26.16
N TYR A 271 -18.14 -8.88 -24.88
CA TYR A 271 -17.68 -7.77 -24.03
C TYR A 271 -16.37 -8.12 -23.29
N PRO A 272 -15.20 -7.86 -23.89
CA PRO A 272 -13.90 -8.13 -23.26
C PRO A 272 -13.56 -7.08 -22.21
N GLY A 273 -12.87 -7.46 -21.14
CA GLY A 273 -12.39 -6.53 -20.11
C GLY A 273 -11.58 -5.37 -20.69
N ILE A 274 -11.71 -4.20 -20.04
CA ILE A 274 -11.08 -2.94 -20.43
C ILE A 274 -9.95 -2.64 -19.45
N TYR A 275 -8.76 -2.38 -19.98
CA TYR A 275 -7.53 -2.23 -19.21
C TYR A 275 -6.75 -0.97 -19.64
N THR A 276 -6.23 -0.18 -18.70
CA THR A 276 -5.49 1.05 -19.00
C THR A 276 -4.10 0.72 -19.57
N ARG A 277 -3.75 1.23 -20.75
CA ARG A 277 -2.54 0.80 -21.48
C ARG A 277 -1.27 1.45 -20.90
N THR A 278 -0.52 0.69 -20.11
CA THR A 278 0.74 1.13 -19.45
C THR A 278 1.74 1.82 -20.40
N ALA A 279 1.88 1.33 -21.64
CA ALA A 279 2.75 1.91 -22.67
C ALA A 279 2.43 3.39 -23.03
N THR A 280 1.20 3.85 -22.77
CA THR A 280 0.82 5.27 -22.89
C THR A 280 1.42 6.12 -21.76
N TYR A 281 1.68 5.52 -20.60
CA TYR A 281 2.01 6.18 -19.33
C TYR A 281 3.44 6.01 -18.85
N THR A 282 4.24 5.10 -19.43
CA THR A 282 5.64 4.87 -19.03
C THR A 282 6.42 6.17 -18.81
N ALA A 283 6.34 7.11 -19.75
CA ALA A 283 7.03 8.39 -19.64
C ALA A 283 6.45 9.33 -18.57
N TRP A 284 5.20 9.14 -18.12
CA TRP A 284 4.66 9.82 -16.92
C TRP A 284 5.17 9.13 -15.66
N VAL A 285 5.14 7.80 -15.59
CA VAL A 285 5.67 7.00 -14.46
C VAL A 285 7.13 7.35 -14.19
N GLU A 286 7.98 7.30 -15.23
CA GLU A 286 9.39 7.70 -15.17
C GLU A 286 9.59 9.12 -14.60
N ARG A 287 8.74 10.08 -14.99
CA ARG A 287 8.82 11.47 -14.51
C ARG A 287 8.32 11.65 -13.08
N VAL A 288 7.39 10.81 -12.63
CA VAL A 288 6.93 10.80 -11.23
C VAL A 288 8.04 10.21 -10.35
N MET A 289 8.50 8.99 -10.66
CA MET A 289 9.56 8.32 -9.90
C MET A 289 10.86 9.15 -9.86
N ALA A 290 11.23 9.82 -10.97
CA ALA A 290 12.41 10.69 -11.00
C ALA A 290 12.24 12.01 -10.19
N ARG A 291 11.02 12.39 -9.79
CA ARG A 291 10.74 13.53 -8.91
C ARG A 291 10.80 13.17 -7.43
N TYR A 292 10.59 11.90 -7.10
CA TYR A 292 10.64 11.34 -5.76
C TYR A 292 11.82 10.36 -5.67
N PRO A 293 13.07 10.86 -5.67
CA PRO A 293 14.25 10.01 -5.75
C PRO A 293 14.37 9.12 -4.52
N LEU A 294 14.69 7.84 -4.73
CA LEU A 294 14.92 6.89 -3.66
C LEU A 294 16.02 7.39 -2.69
N PRO A 295 15.93 7.07 -1.38
CA PRO A 295 16.95 7.44 -0.39
C PRO A 295 18.21 6.61 -0.64
N THR A 296 19.06 7.07 -1.56
CA THR A 296 20.39 6.50 -1.82
C THR A 296 21.33 7.60 -2.33
N CYS A 297 22.57 7.65 -1.83
CA CYS A 297 23.62 8.46 -2.44
C CYS A 297 24.22 7.80 -3.72
N ARG A 298 23.77 6.60 -4.11
CA ARG A 298 24.39 5.83 -5.19
C ARG A 298 24.07 6.43 -6.55
N GLY A 299 25.09 7.00 -7.20
CA GLY A 299 24.96 7.67 -8.49
C GLY A 299 24.58 9.15 -8.40
N LYS A 300 24.36 9.67 -7.18
CA LYS A 300 24.29 11.12 -6.93
C LYS A 300 25.70 11.71 -7.02
N THR A 301 25.80 12.99 -7.39
CA THR A 301 27.08 13.73 -7.34
C THR A 301 27.11 14.52 -6.04
N ALA A 302 28.02 14.15 -5.14
CA ALA A 302 28.16 14.82 -3.85
C ALA A 302 28.62 16.27 -4.02
N THR A 303 28.00 17.19 -3.28
CA THR A 303 28.50 18.56 -3.09
C THR A 303 29.65 18.58 -2.07
N ILE A 304 29.55 17.73 -1.04
CA ILE A 304 30.52 17.59 0.06
C ILE A 304 30.92 16.12 0.19
N LEU A 305 32.23 15.87 0.28
CA LEU A 305 32.81 14.53 0.20
C LEU A 305 33.90 14.35 1.26
N GLY A 306 33.68 13.39 2.17
CA GLY A 306 34.64 13.00 3.20
C GLY A 306 35.76 12.09 2.69
N SER A 307 36.60 11.63 3.62
CA SER A 307 37.84 10.91 3.35
C SER A 307 37.66 9.38 3.38
N ILE A 308 38.25 8.71 4.38
CA ILE A 308 38.07 7.30 4.82
C ILE A 308 38.45 7.17 6.32
N GLY A 309 38.27 8.23 7.10
CA GLY A 309 38.46 8.25 8.55
C GLY A 309 37.88 9.54 9.14
N ALA A 310 37.58 9.52 10.44
CA ALA A 310 36.87 10.56 11.21
C ALA A 310 37.03 12.01 10.69
N ASP A 311 35.99 12.48 9.99
CA ASP A 311 35.85 13.82 9.43
C ASP A 311 34.81 14.68 10.18
N THR A 312 34.87 16.00 9.99
CA THR A 312 33.76 16.92 10.37
C THR A 312 33.27 17.64 9.13
N LEU A 313 32.04 17.33 8.71
CA LEU A 313 31.41 17.83 7.50
C LEU A 313 30.30 18.83 7.83
N LEU A 314 30.09 19.79 6.92
CA LEU A 314 29.30 20.98 7.17
C LEU A 314 28.70 21.50 5.87
N GLY A 315 27.39 21.31 5.70
CA GLY A 315 26.58 21.80 4.60
C GLY A 315 26.46 23.32 4.55
N THR A 316 25.68 23.80 3.60
CA THR A 316 25.55 25.22 3.28
C THR A 316 24.35 25.85 4.00
N ASP A 317 23.34 26.30 3.27
CA ASP A 317 22.08 26.88 3.76
C ASP A 317 20.95 26.57 2.72
N GLY A 318 21.16 25.52 1.90
CA GLY A 318 20.27 25.01 0.87
C GLY A 318 20.82 23.70 0.25
N ASP A 319 19.93 22.94 -0.38
CA ASP A 319 20.02 21.52 -0.74
C ASP A 319 21.43 20.98 -1.11
N ASP A 320 22.05 20.26 -0.18
CA ASP A 320 23.37 19.64 -0.30
C ASP A 320 23.30 18.10 -0.50
N VAL A 321 24.39 17.51 -1.01
CA VAL A 321 24.56 16.05 -1.10
C VAL A 321 25.88 15.68 -0.42
N ILE A 322 25.80 15.20 0.81
CA ILE A 322 26.93 14.92 1.68
C ILE A 322 27.22 13.41 1.68
N VAL A 323 28.46 13.03 1.40
CA VAL A 323 28.92 11.63 1.46
C VAL A 323 30.21 11.55 2.27
N ALA A 324 30.13 11.13 3.53
CA ALA A 324 31.28 11.11 4.44
C ALA A 324 32.21 9.90 4.17
N ARG A 325 31.58 8.75 3.92
CA ARG A 325 32.06 7.46 3.41
C ARG A 325 32.37 6.41 4.45
N ALA A 326 33.31 6.66 5.35
CA ALA A 326 33.78 5.68 6.33
C ALA A 326 34.68 6.38 7.33
N GLY A 327 34.45 6.15 8.62
CA GLY A 327 35.11 6.91 9.66
C GLY A 327 34.38 6.82 11.00
N ASN A 328 34.38 7.93 11.72
CA ASN A 328 33.56 8.15 12.90
C ASN A 328 33.22 9.63 12.81
N ASP A 329 32.30 9.92 11.91
CA ASP A 329 32.15 11.22 11.26
C ASP A 329 31.12 12.09 12.01
N THR A 330 31.27 13.41 11.89
CA THR A 330 30.36 14.39 12.49
C THR A 330 29.83 15.29 11.39
N ILE A 331 28.55 15.17 11.07
CA ILE A 331 27.92 15.83 9.92
C ILE A 331 26.85 16.80 10.38
N TYR A 332 26.87 18.01 9.81
CA TYR A 332 25.81 19.00 9.91
C TYR A 332 25.32 19.34 8.50
N GLY A 333 24.04 19.10 8.16
CA GLY A 333 23.44 19.57 6.90
C GLY A 333 23.18 21.07 6.96
N ARG A 334 22.38 21.44 7.97
CA ARG A 334 21.87 22.74 8.43
C ARG A 334 20.50 23.14 7.92
N LYS A 335 20.31 23.23 6.60
CA LYS A 335 19.10 23.73 5.94
C LYS A 335 19.14 23.45 4.45
N GLY A 336 17.96 23.29 3.86
CA GLY A 336 17.80 22.77 2.49
C GLY A 336 17.16 21.40 2.60
N ASP A 337 16.75 20.82 1.48
CA ASP A 337 16.32 19.41 1.48
C ASP A 337 17.56 18.55 1.19
N ASP A 338 18.31 18.19 2.23
CA ASP A 338 19.65 17.58 2.12
C ASP A 338 19.60 16.05 1.91
N LEU A 339 20.63 15.52 1.23
CA LEU A 339 20.86 14.07 1.13
C LEU A 339 22.23 13.70 1.75
N ILE A 340 22.19 13.06 2.91
CA ILE A 340 23.35 12.70 3.72
C ILE A 340 23.53 11.18 3.73
N CYS A 341 24.74 10.71 3.41
CA CYS A 341 25.18 9.35 3.73
C CYS A 341 26.47 9.40 4.55
N ALA A 342 26.42 8.86 5.77
CA ALA A 342 27.59 8.79 6.64
C ALA A 342 28.50 7.63 6.20
N GLY A 343 28.09 6.38 6.41
CA GLY A 343 28.69 5.17 5.87
C GLY A 343 29.10 4.16 6.97
N PRO A 344 30.13 3.34 6.76
CA PRO A 344 30.66 2.49 7.82
C PRO A 344 31.43 3.28 8.87
N GLY A 345 30.80 3.49 10.02
CA GLY A 345 31.33 4.25 11.15
C GLY A 345 30.55 4.04 12.44
N ASN A 346 30.77 4.88 13.45
CA ASN A 346 29.75 5.15 14.47
C ASN A 346 29.61 6.67 14.42
N ASP A 347 28.64 7.14 13.67
CA ASP A 347 28.59 8.49 13.13
C ASP A 347 27.53 9.34 13.84
N TRP A 348 27.67 10.66 13.73
CA TRP A 348 26.77 11.63 14.33
C TRP A 348 26.30 12.61 13.25
N VAL A 349 24.99 12.68 13.03
CA VAL A 349 24.37 13.48 11.97
C VAL A 349 23.27 14.37 12.55
N ASP A 350 23.32 15.65 12.20
CA ASP A 350 22.34 16.71 12.52
C ASP A 350 21.95 17.35 11.19
N ALA A 351 20.82 16.91 10.61
CA ALA A 351 20.40 17.32 9.27
C ALA A 351 19.87 18.77 9.30
N GLY A 352 18.84 19.04 10.11
CA GLY A 352 18.40 20.40 10.46
C GLY A 352 16.97 20.71 10.03
N PRO A 353 16.65 21.99 9.74
CA PRO A 353 15.37 22.34 9.12
C PRO A 353 15.40 22.20 7.59
N GLY A 354 14.86 21.09 7.12
CA GLY A 354 14.80 20.61 5.74
C GLY A 354 13.75 19.50 5.61
N ASN A 355 13.54 18.95 4.41
CA ASN A 355 12.96 17.61 4.26
C ASN A 355 14.11 16.66 3.92
N ASP A 356 14.83 16.24 4.95
CA ASP A 356 16.17 15.67 4.83
C ASP A 356 16.14 14.15 4.65
N VAL A 357 17.16 13.61 3.97
CA VAL A 357 17.34 12.18 3.79
C VAL A 357 18.68 11.75 4.34
N VAL A 358 18.68 10.98 5.43
CA VAL A 358 19.88 10.56 6.16
C VAL A 358 20.02 9.04 6.16
N LEU A 359 21.14 8.55 5.65
CA LEU A 359 21.58 7.16 5.83
C LEU A 359 22.79 7.14 6.77
N GLY A 360 22.69 6.37 7.85
CA GLY A 360 23.78 5.99 8.75
C GLY A 360 24.76 5.10 8.01
N GLY A 361 24.63 3.78 8.13
CA GLY A 361 25.23 2.82 7.20
C GLY A 361 25.70 1.51 7.84
N ALA A 362 26.83 1.55 8.58
CA ALA A 362 27.37 0.35 9.20
C ALA A 362 28.20 0.61 10.47
N GLY A 363 27.49 0.67 11.59
CA GLY A 363 27.95 0.66 12.97
C GLY A 363 26.89 1.34 13.84
N ASN A 364 27.24 2.01 14.93
CA ASN A 364 26.27 2.40 15.96
C ASN A 364 26.04 3.92 15.93
N ASP A 365 25.12 4.33 15.06
CA ASP A 365 24.97 5.71 14.62
C ASP A 365 24.00 6.53 15.48
N ARG A 366 24.06 7.85 15.32
CA ARG A 366 23.14 8.79 15.93
C ARG A 366 22.70 9.84 14.93
N LEU A 367 21.46 9.70 14.47
CA LEU A 367 20.87 10.48 13.39
C LEU A 367 19.76 11.38 13.94
N TYR A 368 19.80 12.65 13.57
CA TYR A 368 18.74 13.62 13.79
C TYR A 368 18.31 14.17 12.43
N GLY A 369 17.00 14.21 12.17
CA GLY A 369 16.42 15.02 11.09
C GLY A 369 16.44 16.48 11.52
N GLY A 370 15.27 17.03 11.82
CA GLY A 370 15.15 18.08 12.83
C GLY A 370 13.86 18.88 12.75
N ALA A 371 13.50 19.37 11.56
CA ALA A 371 12.30 20.19 11.35
C ALA A 371 11.86 20.26 9.88
N GLY A 372 11.17 19.21 9.44
CA GLY A 372 10.41 19.09 8.19
C GLY A 372 9.96 17.64 8.04
N HIS A 373 9.86 17.10 6.83
CA HIS A 373 9.42 15.71 6.63
C HIS A 373 10.62 14.82 6.28
N ASP A 374 11.24 14.25 7.30
CA ASP A 374 12.58 13.65 7.21
C ASP A 374 12.53 12.12 6.98
N ILE A 375 13.58 11.58 6.36
CA ILE A 375 13.75 10.14 6.09
C ILE A 375 15.09 9.69 6.67
N LEU A 376 15.08 8.97 7.80
CA LEU A 376 16.29 8.48 8.47
C LEU A 376 16.36 6.95 8.42
N GLY A 377 17.51 6.40 8.02
CA GLY A 377 17.82 4.97 8.12
C GLY A 377 19.15 4.70 8.82
N GLY A 378 19.17 3.85 9.85
CA GLY A 378 20.41 3.38 10.50
C GLY A 378 21.20 2.37 9.65
N GLU A 379 20.48 1.49 8.94
CA GLU A 379 20.96 0.37 8.11
C GLU A 379 21.50 -0.83 8.91
N GLN A 380 22.69 -0.76 9.54
CA GLN A 380 23.32 -1.90 10.23
C GLN A 380 24.00 -1.46 11.53
N GLY A 381 23.37 -1.65 12.68
CA GLY A 381 23.80 -0.94 13.88
C GLY A 381 23.20 -1.32 15.23
N ASN A 382 23.16 -0.32 16.12
CA ASN A 382 22.37 -0.30 17.37
C ASN A 382 22.08 1.19 17.61
N ASP A 383 21.23 1.72 16.75
CA ASP A 383 21.25 3.10 16.30
C ASP A 383 20.27 3.96 17.08
N ARG A 384 20.43 5.28 16.93
CA ARG A 384 19.55 6.25 17.60
C ARG A 384 19.07 7.29 16.61
N LEU A 385 17.83 7.10 16.18
CA LEU A 385 17.12 7.98 15.26
C LEU A 385 16.18 8.89 16.05
N PHE A 386 16.17 10.16 15.68
CA PHE A 386 15.26 11.19 16.16
C PHE A 386 14.77 11.93 14.90
N GLY A 387 13.48 11.88 14.57
CA GLY A 387 12.89 12.67 13.49
C GLY A 387 12.94 14.15 13.86
N GLY A 388 11.95 14.58 14.63
CA GLY A 388 12.00 15.83 15.38
C GLY A 388 10.68 16.59 15.35
N ALA A 389 10.30 17.12 14.19
CA ALA A 389 9.13 17.98 14.05
C ALA A 389 8.60 18.04 12.61
N GLY A 390 7.75 17.08 12.26
CA GLY A 390 7.02 17.06 11.00
C GLY A 390 6.21 15.79 10.78
N HIS A 391 6.59 14.96 9.81
CA HIS A 391 5.96 13.65 9.55
C HIS A 391 7.07 12.75 9.01
N ASP A 392 7.75 12.06 9.91
CA ASP A 392 9.08 11.51 9.65
C ASP A 392 9.05 10.00 9.41
N SER A 393 9.81 9.54 8.42
CA SER A 393 9.92 8.12 8.03
C SER A 393 11.24 7.53 8.56
N LEU A 394 11.15 6.75 9.62
CA LEU A 394 12.30 6.32 10.42
C LEU A 394 12.49 4.80 10.37
N PHE A 395 13.70 4.38 10.01
CA PHE A 395 14.09 2.98 9.87
C PHE A 395 15.29 2.70 10.77
N GLY A 396 15.15 1.78 11.74
CA GLY A 396 16.29 1.22 12.44
C GLY A 396 17.22 0.48 11.48
N GLY A 397 16.94 -0.81 11.28
CA GLY A 397 17.63 -1.63 10.30
C GLY A 397 17.95 -3.00 10.88
N ALA A 398 19.23 -3.33 10.97
CA ALA A 398 19.71 -4.60 11.51
C ALA A 398 20.52 -4.41 12.80
N GLY A 399 19.87 -4.64 13.94
CA GLY A 399 20.41 -4.58 15.29
C GLY A 399 19.43 -3.92 16.28
N ASN A 400 19.85 -3.72 17.54
CA ASN A 400 18.92 -3.36 18.62
C ASN A 400 18.84 -1.84 18.81
N ASP A 401 17.88 -1.22 18.14
CA ASP A 401 17.82 0.22 17.89
C ASP A 401 16.99 1.01 18.91
N THR A 402 16.98 2.33 18.77
CA THR A 402 16.10 3.23 19.53
C THR A 402 15.67 4.40 18.66
N VAL A 403 14.40 4.37 18.22
CA VAL A 403 13.84 5.30 17.23
C VAL A 403 12.77 6.18 17.87
N ARG A 404 12.74 7.47 17.51
CA ARG A 404 11.76 8.46 17.98
C ARG A 404 11.27 9.33 16.83
N GLY A 405 9.95 9.38 16.60
CA GLY A 405 9.34 10.41 15.74
C GLY A 405 9.45 11.79 16.37
N GLU A 406 9.00 11.88 17.62
CA GLU A 406 8.91 13.07 18.47
C GLU A 406 7.67 13.96 18.25
N ALA A 407 7.44 14.56 17.07
CA ALA A 407 6.37 15.56 16.93
C ALA A 407 5.72 15.72 15.53
N GLY A 408 4.95 14.71 15.15
CA GLY A 408 3.79 14.81 14.27
C GLY A 408 3.29 13.41 13.94
N ASP A 409 2.37 13.24 12.98
CA ASP A 409 1.93 11.91 12.54
C ASP A 409 3.13 11.16 11.92
N ASP A 410 3.83 10.36 12.73
CA ASP A 410 5.15 9.80 12.43
C ASP A 410 5.11 8.31 12.09
N LEU A 411 6.18 7.82 11.46
CA LEU A 411 6.17 6.56 10.72
C LEU A 411 7.46 5.76 10.91
N ILE A 412 7.38 4.61 11.60
CA ILE A 412 8.55 3.99 12.24
C ILE A 412 8.60 2.47 12.03
N TRP A 413 9.77 1.96 11.61
CA TRP A 413 10.11 0.52 11.66
C TRP A 413 11.39 0.26 12.43
N GLY A 414 11.39 -0.76 13.29
CA GLY A 414 12.62 -1.34 13.86
C GLY A 414 13.37 -2.19 12.83
N ASN A 415 12.67 -3.20 12.29
CA ASN A 415 13.07 -4.19 11.27
C ASN A 415 13.69 -5.49 11.81
N GLU A 416 14.98 -5.58 12.13
CA GLU A 416 15.65 -6.79 12.66
C GLU A 416 16.39 -6.51 13.99
N GLY A 417 15.71 -6.55 15.15
CA GLY A 417 16.32 -6.21 16.44
C GLY A 417 15.45 -6.48 17.67
N ASP A 418 15.96 -6.26 18.90
CA ASP A 418 15.11 -6.06 20.10
C ASP A 418 14.98 -4.55 20.40
N ASP A 419 14.02 -3.92 19.74
CA ASP A 419 14.00 -2.48 19.48
C ASP A 419 13.20 -1.67 20.50
N ARG A 420 13.40 -0.34 20.44
CA ARG A 420 12.72 0.65 21.29
C ARG A 420 12.18 1.78 20.44
N LEU A 421 10.94 1.62 20.00
CA LEU A 421 10.26 2.50 19.08
C LEU A 421 9.29 3.39 19.85
N PHE A 422 9.31 4.69 19.56
CA PHE A 422 8.40 5.67 20.13
C PHE A 422 7.92 6.56 18.99
N GLY A 423 6.61 6.71 18.81
CA GLY A 423 6.04 7.77 17.97
C GLY A 423 6.29 9.16 18.59
N GLY A 424 5.25 9.85 19.01
CA GLY A 424 5.40 11.15 19.66
C GLY A 424 4.08 11.84 20.00
N ASP A 425 3.99 13.10 19.59
CA ASP A 425 2.73 13.88 19.57
C ASP A 425 2.15 13.84 18.13
N GLY A 426 1.44 12.76 17.78
CA GLY A 426 0.88 12.53 16.43
C GLY A 426 -0.04 11.31 16.36
N ARG A 427 -0.58 11.02 15.17
CA ARG A 427 -1.24 9.74 14.84
C ARG A 427 -0.21 8.80 14.22
N ASP A 428 0.45 8.02 15.06
CA ASP A 428 1.69 7.37 14.66
C ASP A 428 1.46 5.96 14.09
N ARG A 429 2.27 5.57 13.12
CA ARG A 429 2.37 4.18 12.66
C ARG A 429 3.72 3.61 13.06
N VAL A 430 3.72 2.61 13.94
CA VAL A 430 4.94 2.00 14.48
C VAL A 430 4.89 0.49 14.34
N ASP A 431 5.92 -0.10 13.73
CA ASP A 431 6.06 -1.53 13.47
C ASP A 431 7.41 -2.03 14.02
N GLY A 432 7.38 -2.96 14.98
CA GLY A 432 8.58 -3.54 15.58
C GLY A 432 9.48 -4.18 14.52
N GLY A 433 8.90 -5.05 13.69
CA GLY A 433 9.66 -5.93 12.81
C GLY A 433 9.86 -7.28 13.50
N ALA A 434 11.09 -7.77 13.60
CA ALA A 434 11.39 -9.12 14.04
C ALA A 434 12.38 -9.18 15.22
N GLY A 435 11.83 -9.20 16.43
CA GLY A 435 12.55 -9.56 17.66
C GLY A 435 11.67 -9.48 18.90
N ASN A 436 12.08 -8.77 19.96
CA ASN A 436 11.32 -8.69 21.21
C ASN A 436 11.13 -7.22 21.61
N ASP A 437 10.19 -6.57 20.91
CA ASP A 437 10.22 -5.12 20.79
C ASP A 437 9.50 -4.38 21.91
N THR A 438 9.91 -3.13 22.14
CA THR A 438 9.20 -2.18 23.00
C THR A 438 8.66 -1.06 22.14
N VAL A 439 7.39 -1.18 21.76
CA VAL A 439 6.66 -0.24 20.92
C VAL A 439 5.84 0.70 21.80
N SER A 440 6.03 1.99 21.61
CA SER A 440 5.14 3.05 22.09
C SER A 440 4.64 3.81 20.87
N GLY A 441 3.33 4.02 20.78
CA GLY A 441 2.79 5.15 20.04
C GLY A 441 3.09 6.43 20.82
N GLY A 442 2.07 7.23 21.08
CA GLY A 442 2.23 8.41 21.90
C GLY A 442 0.90 9.07 22.23
N ALA A 443 0.69 10.27 21.70
CA ALA A 443 -0.46 11.11 21.97
C ALA A 443 -1.30 11.41 20.71
N GLY A 444 -1.90 10.36 20.15
CA GLY A 444 -2.92 10.45 19.11
C GLY A 444 -3.73 9.16 18.99
N ASP A 445 -4.24 8.85 17.80
CA ASP A 445 -4.99 7.62 17.51
C ASP A 445 -4.08 6.68 16.69
N ASP A 446 -3.23 5.90 17.36
CA ASP A 446 -2.06 5.25 16.72
C ASP A 446 -2.34 3.86 16.12
N VAL A 447 -1.47 3.41 15.20
CA VAL A 447 -1.46 2.05 14.63
C VAL A 447 -0.14 1.36 14.98
N LEU A 448 -0.22 0.35 15.86
CA LEU A 448 0.96 -0.27 16.45
C LEU A 448 1.02 -1.76 16.14
N ILE A 449 2.12 -2.18 15.52
CA ILE A 449 2.40 -3.56 15.12
C ILE A 449 3.62 -4.04 15.91
N GLY A 450 3.50 -5.18 16.57
CA GLY A 450 4.64 -5.85 17.22
C GLY A 450 5.52 -6.56 16.20
N GLY A 451 4.92 -7.52 15.47
CA GLY A 451 5.62 -8.35 14.48
C GLY A 451 5.88 -9.77 14.99
N PRO A 452 6.93 -10.48 14.53
CA PRO A 452 7.26 -11.82 15.02
C PRO A 452 8.15 -11.87 16.28
N GLY A 453 7.56 -11.70 17.47
CA GLY A 453 8.14 -12.16 18.74
C GLY A 453 7.35 -11.79 20.00
N PHE A 454 8.04 -11.44 21.10
CA PHE A 454 7.43 -11.18 22.42
C PHE A 454 7.33 -9.68 22.74
N ASP A 455 6.36 -9.01 22.13
CA ASP A 455 6.35 -7.54 22.04
C ASP A 455 5.58 -6.84 23.17
N ILE A 456 6.21 -5.80 23.73
CA ILE A 456 5.60 -4.89 24.71
C ILE A 456 5.09 -3.66 23.96
N ILE A 457 3.80 -3.64 23.65
CA ILE A 457 3.14 -2.55 22.92
C ILE A 457 2.37 -1.65 23.90
N ARG A 458 2.48 -0.34 23.71
CA ARG A 458 1.66 0.68 24.37
C ARG A 458 1.21 1.69 23.34
N GLY A 459 -0.09 1.95 23.27
CA GLY A 459 -0.60 3.18 22.68
C GLY A 459 -0.37 4.35 23.62
N GLY A 460 -1.41 5.11 23.93
CA GLY A 460 -1.27 6.17 24.93
C GLY A 460 -2.56 6.97 25.13
N PRO A 461 -2.46 8.31 25.22
CA PRO A 461 -3.63 9.18 25.26
C PRO A 461 -4.44 9.29 23.95
N GLY A 462 -5.05 8.20 23.47
CA GLY A 462 -6.07 8.24 22.41
C GLY A 462 -6.82 6.93 22.14
N ILE A 463 -7.09 6.63 20.87
CA ILE A 463 -7.85 5.45 20.40
C ILE A 463 -6.98 4.58 19.47
N ASP A 464 -5.98 3.95 20.07
CA ASP A 464 -4.96 3.21 19.33
C ASP A 464 -5.41 1.78 18.94
N THR A 465 -4.82 1.27 17.86
CA THR A 465 -5.08 -0.07 17.31
C THR A 465 -3.81 -0.92 17.37
N CYS A 466 -3.83 -1.95 18.23
CA CYS A 466 -2.72 -2.88 18.39
C CYS A 466 -2.88 -4.17 17.58
N PHE A 467 -1.83 -4.55 16.86
CA PHE A 467 -1.60 -5.88 16.29
C PHE A 467 -0.39 -6.53 16.96
N SER A 468 -0.56 -7.73 17.53
CA SER A 468 0.53 -8.46 18.21
C SER A 468 0.94 -9.72 17.43
N GLY A 469 2.17 -10.18 17.69
CA GLY A 469 2.67 -11.48 17.21
C GLY A 469 1.86 -12.69 17.69
N GLU A 470 2.33 -13.89 17.36
CA GLU A 470 1.71 -15.13 17.85
C GLU A 470 2.05 -15.41 19.33
N ASP A 471 3.07 -14.74 19.86
CA ASP A 471 3.64 -14.92 21.21
C ASP A 471 3.43 -13.65 22.07
N VAL A 472 2.22 -13.50 22.62
CA VAL A 472 1.76 -12.27 23.28
C VAL A 472 2.56 -11.91 24.55
N ALA A 473 3.14 -10.70 24.61
CA ALA A 473 3.59 -10.09 25.87
C ALA A 473 2.56 -9.08 26.45
N SER A 474 2.27 -7.95 25.79
CA SER A 474 1.07 -7.11 26.13
C SER A 474 0.80 -5.97 25.15
N CYS A 475 -0.48 -5.64 24.91
CA CYS A 475 -0.93 -4.30 24.53
C CYS A 475 -1.94 -3.77 25.57
N GLU A 476 -1.80 -2.50 25.97
CA GLU A 476 -2.55 -1.85 27.07
C GLU A 476 -3.59 -0.83 26.55
N VAL A 477 -4.41 -1.19 25.54
CA VAL A 477 -5.29 -0.25 24.79
C VAL A 477 -6.73 -0.75 24.59
N VAL A 478 -7.63 0.17 24.21
CA VAL A 478 -9.08 0.06 24.00
C VAL A 478 -9.51 -0.94 22.90
N ARG A 479 -8.71 -1.13 21.84
CA ARG A 479 -8.96 -2.12 20.78
C ARG A 479 -7.75 -3.03 20.57
N LEU A 480 -7.91 -4.30 20.90
CA LEU A 480 -6.88 -5.32 20.81
C LEU A 480 -7.27 -6.40 19.78
N VAL A 481 -6.49 -6.51 18.70
CA VAL A 481 -6.64 -7.60 17.70
C VAL A 481 -5.60 -8.69 18.03
N VAL A 482 -5.98 -9.62 18.90
CA VAL A 482 -5.13 -10.78 19.24
C VAL A 482 -5.19 -11.81 18.11
N LYS A 483 -4.03 -12.24 17.60
CA LYS A 483 -3.94 -13.48 16.79
C LYS A 483 -4.40 -14.66 17.65
N GLN A 484 -5.49 -15.33 17.27
CA GLN A 484 -5.82 -16.62 17.89
C GLN A 484 -4.98 -17.72 17.25
N PRO A 485 -4.28 -18.56 18.03
CA PRO A 485 -3.65 -19.77 17.51
C PRO A 485 -4.71 -20.80 17.08
N LEU A 486 -4.29 -21.71 16.20
CA LEU A 486 -5.10 -22.77 15.56
C LEU A 486 -5.66 -23.83 16.53
#